data_AF-A0A2P4SAB9-F1
#
_entry.id   AF-A0A2P4SAB9-F1
#
_cell.length_a   1.000
_cell.length_b   1.000
_cell.length_c   1.000
_cell.angle_alpha   90.00
_cell.angle_beta   90.00
_cell.angle_gamma   90.00
#
_symmetry.space_group_name_H-M   'P 1'
#
loop_
_entity.id
_entity.type
_entity.pdbx_description
1 polymer ?
#
loop_
_entity_poly.entity_id
_entity_poly.type
_entity_poly.pdbx_seq_one_letter_code
_entity_poly.pdbx_strand_id
1 'polypeptide(L)'
;VPFLTPPSVLPPGVTYSDTVSATEPCKPCTQCVGLHSMSAPCVESDDAVCRCAYGYFQDELSGSCKECSICEVGFGLMFPCRDSQDTVCEECPEGTFSDEANFVDPCLPCTICEENEVMVKECTATSDAECRGSDSPEPITRDPFNTEGMATTLADIVTTVMGSSQPVVSRGTADNLIPVYCSILAAVVVGLVAYIAFK
;
A
#
# COMPACT_ATOMS: atom_id res chain seq x y z
N VAL A 1 -47.62 6.51 -44.17
CA VAL A 1 -46.15 6.41 -43.99
C VAL A 1 -45.88 6.15 -42.53
N PRO A 2 -45.49 4.93 -42.12
CA PRO A 2 -45.08 4.70 -40.75
C PRO A 2 -43.77 5.45 -40.55
N PHE A 3 -43.68 6.22 -39.47
CA PHE A 3 -42.45 6.85 -39.04
C PHE A 3 -41.45 5.73 -38.71
N LEU A 4 -40.48 5.52 -39.60
CA LEU A 4 -39.27 4.79 -39.28
C LEU A 4 -38.58 5.58 -38.16
N THR A 5 -38.69 5.10 -36.93
CA THR A 5 -37.83 5.54 -35.85
C THR A 5 -36.39 5.26 -36.26
N PRO A 6 -35.48 6.25 -36.23
CA PRO A 6 -34.06 6.00 -36.51
C PRO A 6 -33.51 4.98 -35.50
N PRO A 7 -32.44 4.23 -35.82
CA PRO A 7 -31.83 3.30 -34.87
C PRO A 7 -31.48 4.08 -33.61
N SER A 8 -31.99 3.59 -32.48
CA SER A 8 -31.87 4.19 -31.17
C SER A 8 -30.39 4.34 -30.81
N VAL A 9 -29.79 5.49 -31.10
CA VAL A 9 -28.48 5.87 -30.56
C VAL A 9 -28.70 6.10 -29.07
N LEU A 10 -28.50 5.04 -28.30
CA LEU A 10 -28.59 5.01 -26.84
C LEU A 10 -27.34 5.67 -26.24
N PRO A 11 -27.40 6.15 -24.99
CA PRO A 11 -26.31 6.92 -24.39
C PRO A 11 -24.98 6.16 -24.35
N PRO A 12 -23.83 6.86 -24.32
CA PRO A 12 -22.52 6.22 -24.21
C PRO A 12 -22.44 5.36 -22.94
N GLY A 13 -21.96 4.13 -23.08
CA GLY A 13 -21.76 3.19 -21.98
C GLY A 13 -22.97 2.30 -21.63
N VAL A 14 -24.06 2.31 -22.41
CA VAL A 14 -25.20 1.38 -22.21
C VAL A 14 -25.40 0.37 -23.34
N THR A 15 -24.83 0.60 -24.51
CA THR A 15 -24.90 -0.33 -25.67
C THR A 15 -23.58 -0.40 -26.43
N TYR A 16 -23.31 -1.53 -27.08
CA TYR A 16 -22.15 -1.78 -27.94
C TYR A 16 -22.53 -2.53 -29.23
N SER A 17 -21.63 -2.57 -30.21
CA SER A 17 -21.74 -3.36 -31.43
C SER A 17 -20.37 -3.90 -31.86
N ASP A 18 -20.25 -5.22 -31.89
CA ASP A 18 -19.07 -5.96 -32.37
C ASP A 18 -18.93 -5.96 -33.90
N THR A 19 -19.95 -5.49 -34.61
CA THR A 19 -19.97 -5.34 -36.08
C THR A 19 -20.14 -3.87 -36.47
N VAL A 20 -19.45 -3.46 -37.53
CA VAL A 20 -19.62 -2.13 -38.13
C VAL A 20 -20.78 -2.17 -39.11
N SER A 21 -21.97 -1.77 -38.65
CA SER A 21 -23.19 -1.80 -39.45
C SER A 21 -24.04 -0.57 -39.20
N ALA A 22 -24.58 0.02 -40.28
CA ALA A 22 -25.49 1.17 -40.20
C ALA A 22 -26.95 0.78 -39.95
N THR A 23 -27.26 -0.52 -40.01
CA THR A 23 -28.63 -1.04 -39.93
C THR A 23 -28.84 -2.03 -38.79
N GLU A 24 -27.76 -2.64 -38.28
CA GLU A 24 -27.89 -3.54 -37.13
C GLU A 24 -28.08 -2.74 -35.84
N PRO A 25 -29.01 -3.15 -34.96
CA PRO A 25 -29.20 -2.50 -33.69
C PRO A 25 -28.04 -2.83 -32.73
N CYS A 26 -27.65 -1.85 -31.92
CA CYS A 26 -26.67 -2.07 -30.86
C CYS A 26 -27.20 -3.04 -29.80
N LYS A 27 -26.31 -3.86 -29.24
CA LYS A 27 -26.58 -4.78 -28.13
C LYS A 27 -26.47 -4.03 -26.81
N PRO A 28 -27.28 -4.37 -25.79
CA PRO A 28 -27.12 -3.82 -24.45
C PRO A 28 -25.80 -4.30 -23.83
N CYS A 29 -25.11 -3.42 -23.10
CA CYS A 29 -23.89 -3.78 -22.38
C CYS A 29 -24.18 -4.78 -21.24
N THR A 30 -23.24 -5.69 -21.03
CA THR A 30 -23.22 -6.56 -19.85
C THR A 30 -23.02 -5.74 -18.58
N GLN A 31 -23.85 -5.98 -17.55
CA GLN A 31 -23.67 -5.40 -16.23
C GLN A 31 -22.95 -6.39 -15.30
N CYS A 32 -21.81 -5.97 -14.77
CA CYS A 32 -21.11 -6.73 -13.74
C CYS A 32 -21.85 -6.57 -12.41
N VAL A 33 -22.49 -7.65 -11.94
CA VAL A 33 -23.29 -7.69 -10.71
C VAL A 33 -22.81 -8.81 -9.78
N GLY A 34 -23.14 -8.70 -8.49
CA GLY A 34 -22.72 -9.67 -7.48
C GLY A 34 -21.23 -9.56 -7.16
N LEU A 35 -20.51 -10.67 -7.22
CA LEU A 35 -19.07 -10.75 -6.93
C LEU A 35 -18.18 -10.45 -8.15
N HIS A 36 -18.73 -9.79 -9.17
CA HIS A 36 -17.99 -9.42 -10.36
C HIS A 36 -17.77 -7.92 -10.43
N SER A 37 -16.56 -7.51 -10.81
CA SER A 37 -16.19 -6.13 -11.11
C SER A 37 -15.90 -5.96 -12.61
N MET A 38 -16.03 -4.72 -13.08
CA MET A 38 -15.74 -4.36 -14.46
C MET A 38 -14.23 -4.21 -14.64
N SER A 39 -13.63 -5.12 -15.40
CA SER A 39 -12.20 -5.08 -15.77
C SER A 39 -11.93 -4.24 -17.02
N ALA A 40 -12.87 -4.21 -17.95
CA ALA A 40 -12.86 -3.35 -19.11
C ALA A 40 -14.24 -2.70 -19.28
N PRO A 41 -14.31 -1.38 -19.53
CA PRO A 41 -15.57 -0.69 -19.67
C PRO A 41 -16.27 -1.06 -20.98
N CYS A 42 -17.60 -1.01 -20.97
CA CYS A 42 -18.37 -1.09 -22.21
C CYS A 42 -18.12 0.17 -23.04
N VAL A 43 -17.79 -0.02 -24.31
CA VAL A 43 -17.60 1.04 -25.30
C VAL A 43 -18.44 0.73 -26.53
N GLU A 44 -18.50 1.64 -27.51
CA GLU A 44 -19.39 1.45 -28.67
C GLU A 44 -19.04 0.21 -29.51
N SER A 45 -17.78 -0.22 -29.51
CA SER A 45 -17.29 -1.38 -30.27
C SER A 45 -17.24 -2.69 -29.49
N ASP A 46 -17.18 -2.62 -28.16
CA ASP A 46 -16.84 -3.76 -27.32
C ASP A 46 -17.68 -3.76 -26.04
N ASP A 47 -18.12 -4.96 -25.64
CA ASP A 47 -18.87 -5.15 -24.41
C ASP A 47 -17.99 -4.92 -23.18
N ALA A 48 -18.63 -4.68 -22.03
CA ALA A 48 -17.95 -4.73 -20.75
C ALA A 48 -17.39 -6.13 -20.47
N VAL A 49 -16.16 -6.18 -19.96
CA VAL A 49 -15.55 -7.44 -19.49
C VAL A 49 -15.62 -7.51 -17.97
N CYS A 50 -16.42 -8.46 -17.47
CA CYS A 50 -16.57 -8.71 -16.05
C CYS A 50 -15.57 -9.78 -15.57
N ARG A 51 -14.97 -9.55 -14.41
CA ARG A 51 -14.08 -10.49 -13.71
C ARG A 51 -14.48 -10.56 -12.24
N CYS A 52 -13.96 -11.52 -11.49
CA CYS A 52 -14.17 -11.53 -10.05
C CYS A 52 -13.66 -10.24 -9.41
N ALA A 53 -14.40 -9.74 -8.42
CA ALA A 53 -14.03 -8.54 -7.70
C ALA A 53 -12.68 -8.70 -6.99
N TYR A 54 -12.05 -7.59 -6.60
CA TYR A 54 -10.82 -7.65 -5.82
C TYR A 54 -11.04 -8.43 -4.53
N GLY A 55 -10.10 -9.34 -4.21
CA GLY A 55 -10.27 -10.31 -3.13
C GLY A 55 -11.04 -11.57 -3.52
N TYR A 56 -11.35 -11.76 -4.82
CA TYR A 56 -11.96 -12.98 -5.33
C TYR A 56 -11.25 -13.51 -6.58
N PHE A 57 -11.21 -14.84 -6.72
CA PHE A 57 -10.76 -15.54 -7.92
C PHE A 57 -11.87 -16.44 -8.48
N GLN A 58 -11.81 -16.74 -9.77
CA GLN A 58 -12.71 -17.68 -10.43
C GLN A 58 -12.22 -19.10 -10.19
N ASP A 59 -13.05 -19.89 -9.51
CA ASP A 59 -12.77 -21.29 -9.27
C ASP A 59 -13.08 -22.13 -10.52
N GLU A 60 -12.06 -22.80 -11.06
CA GLU A 60 -12.15 -23.60 -12.29
C GLU A 60 -13.22 -24.72 -12.21
N LEU A 61 -13.48 -25.27 -11.02
CA LEU A 61 -14.41 -26.39 -10.84
C LEU A 61 -15.87 -25.94 -10.81
N SER A 62 -16.15 -24.81 -10.14
CA SER A 62 -17.52 -24.29 -9.97
C SER A 62 -17.87 -23.18 -10.96
N GLY A 63 -16.88 -22.58 -11.63
CA GLY A 63 -17.03 -21.39 -12.48
C GLY A 63 -17.44 -20.13 -11.72
N SER A 64 -17.43 -20.16 -10.38
CA SER A 64 -17.92 -19.10 -9.52
C SER A 64 -16.79 -18.35 -8.81
N CYS A 65 -17.03 -17.08 -8.46
CA CYS A 65 -16.07 -16.28 -7.72
C CYS A 65 -15.99 -16.73 -6.26
N LYS A 66 -14.80 -17.14 -5.82
CA LYS A 66 -14.46 -17.50 -4.45
C LYS A 66 -13.52 -16.48 -3.85
N GLU A 67 -13.63 -16.26 -2.55
CA GLU A 67 -12.76 -15.36 -1.82
C GLU A 67 -11.32 -15.88 -1.82
N CYS A 68 -10.36 -14.99 -1.99
CA CYS A 68 -8.94 -15.31 -1.93
C CYS A 68 -8.55 -15.79 -0.53
N SER A 69 -7.73 -16.84 -0.45
CA SER A 69 -7.17 -17.32 0.80
C SER A 69 -6.29 -16.26 1.46
N ILE A 70 -6.38 -16.16 2.78
CA ILE A 70 -5.56 -15.26 3.60
C ILE A 70 -4.33 -16.03 4.10
N CYS A 71 -3.17 -15.37 4.06
CA CYS A 71 -1.97 -15.84 4.72
C CYS A 71 -2.05 -15.42 6.19
N GLU A 72 -2.05 -16.40 7.09
CA GLU A 72 -2.07 -16.17 8.53
C GLU A 72 -0.73 -15.62 9.03
N VAL A 73 -0.69 -15.10 10.26
CA VAL A 73 0.56 -14.67 10.89
C VAL A 73 1.61 -15.78 10.87
N GLY A 74 2.86 -15.45 10.55
CA GLY A 74 3.91 -16.44 10.30
C GLY A 74 3.99 -16.96 8.87
N PHE A 75 2.99 -16.63 8.03
CA PHE A 75 2.97 -16.94 6.61
C PHE A 75 2.88 -15.65 5.80
N GLY A 76 3.53 -15.64 4.64
CA GLY A 76 3.51 -14.53 3.71
C GLY A 76 3.08 -14.96 2.32
N LEU A 77 2.71 -13.97 1.52
CA LEU A 77 2.33 -14.16 0.13
C LEU A 77 3.50 -14.68 -0.72
N MET A 78 3.31 -15.86 -1.32
CA MET A 78 4.21 -16.42 -2.32
C MET A 78 3.70 -16.19 -3.74
N PHE A 79 2.39 -16.40 -3.97
CA PHE A 79 1.73 -16.05 -5.24
C PHE A 79 0.45 -15.25 -5.00
N PRO A 80 0.29 -14.10 -5.69
CA PRO A 80 -0.88 -13.24 -5.54
C PRO A 80 -2.15 -13.94 -6.03
N CYS A 81 -3.26 -13.62 -5.39
CA CYS A 81 -4.58 -13.95 -5.92
C CYS A 81 -4.78 -13.26 -7.29
N ARG A 82 -5.22 -14.05 -8.27
CA ARG A 82 -5.48 -13.61 -9.66
C ARG A 82 -6.86 -14.10 -10.09
N ASP A 83 -7.29 -13.67 -11.27
CA ASP A 83 -8.60 -14.02 -11.83
C ASP A 83 -8.92 -15.52 -11.82
N SER A 84 -7.93 -16.40 -11.96
CA SER A 84 -8.10 -17.86 -12.03
C SER A 84 -7.17 -18.63 -11.09
N GLN A 85 -6.62 -17.95 -10.07
CA GLN A 85 -5.67 -18.53 -9.13
C GLN A 85 -5.90 -17.94 -7.75
N ASP A 86 -6.03 -18.83 -6.77
CA ASP A 86 -6.08 -18.46 -5.35
C ASP A 86 -4.70 -17.96 -4.87
N THR A 87 -4.71 -17.22 -3.76
CA THR A 87 -3.51 -16.88 -2.99
C THR A 87 -2.76 -18.14 -2.61
N VAL A 88 -1.44 -18.12 -2.77
CA VAL A 88 -0.56 -19.17 -2.23
C VAL A 88 0.35 -18.54 -1.21
N CYS A 89 0.35 -19.10 0.00
CA CYS A 89 1.14 -18.64 1.12
C CYS A 89 2.33 -19.57 1.36
N GLU A 90 3.43 -19.02 1.85
CA GLU A 90 4.59 -19.76 2.33
C GLU A 90 4.89 -19.40 3.79
N GLU A 91 5.47 -20.34 4.53
CA GLU A 91 5.98 -20.07 5.88
C GLU A 91 7.17 -19.12 5.79
N CYS A 92 7.22 -18.12 6.67
CA CYS A 92 8.30 -17.14 6.61
C CYS A 92 9.66 -17.77 6.89
N PRO A 93 10.62 -17.68 5.94
CA PRO A 93 11.96 -18.21 6.14
C PRO A 93 12.72 -17.44 7.24
N GLU A 94 13.81 -18.04 7.72
CA GLU A 94 14.67 -17.41 8.72
C GLU A 94 15.13 -16.01 8.28
N GLY A 95 15.02 -15.04 9.19
CA GLY A 95 15.32 -13.64 8.90
C GLY A 95 14.16 -12.86 8.28
N THR A 96 12.96 -13.43 8.23
CA THR A 96 11.73 -12.73 7.82
C THR A 96 10.56 -12.98 8.78
N PHE A 97 9.55 -12.11 8.73
CA PHE A 97 8.35 -12.20 9.56
C PHE A 97 7.09 -11.72 8.81
N SER A 98 5.93 -12.11 9.31
CA SER A 98 4.61 -11.62 8.92
C SER A 98 3.72 -11.55 10.16
N ASP A 99 3.35 -10.32 10.55
CA ASP A 99 2.59 -10.03 11.78
C ASP A 99 1.11 -9.71 11.53
N GLU A 100 0.69 -9.64 10.27
CA GLU A 100 -0.69 -9.39 9.87
C GLU A 100 -1.24 -10.54 9.01
N ALA A 101 -2.50 -10.92 9.25
CA ALA A 101 -3.19 -11.91 8.44
C ALA A 101 -3.87 -11.23 7.24
N ASN A 102 -3.29 -11.36 6.05
CA ASN A 102 -3.88 -10.83 4.81
C ASN A 102 -3.47 -11.65 3.57
N PHE A 103 -3.97 -11.28 2.39
CA PHE A 103 -3.72 -12.00 1.12
C PHE A 103 -2.77 -11.25 0.17
N VAL A 104 -2.11 -10.19 0.65
CA VAL A 104 -1.35 -9.24 -0.19
C VAL A 104 0.11 -9.10 0.23
N ASP A 105 0.42 -9.31 1.51
CA ASP A 105 1.73 -9.02 2.05
C ASP A 105 2.64 -10.25 2.02
N PRO A 106 3.85 -10.14 1.47
CA PRO A 106 4.87 -11.17 1.57
C PRO A 106 5.53 -11.15 2.95
N CYS A 107 6.35 -12.16 3.25
CA CYS A 107 7.20 -12.11 4.44
C CYS A 107 8.18 -10.93 4.35
N LEU A 108 8.17 -10.09 5.39
CA LEU A 108 8.99 -8.90 5.51
C LEU A 108 10.34 -9.25 6.13
N PRO A 109 11.44 -8.63 5.69
CA PRO A 109 12.74 -8.85 6.31
C PRO A 109 12.75 -8.33 7.75
N CYS A 110 13.37 -9.09 8.66
CA CYS A 110 13.56 -8.65 10.04
C CYS A 110 14.46 -7.42 10.12
N THR A 111 14.18 -6.55 11.08
CA THR A 111 15.04 -5.44 11.48
C THR A 111 16.38 -5.97 12.03
N ILE A 112 17.48 -5.36 11.61
CA ILE A 112 18.84 -5.65 12.09
C ILE A 112 19.31 -4.45 12.92
N CYS A 113 19.65 -4.67 14.19
CA CYS A 113 20.10 -3.60 15.07
C CYS A 113 21.47 -3.05 14.66
N GLU A 114 21.62 -1.73 14.75
CA GLU A 114 22.90 -1.04 14.49
C GLU A 114 23.89 -1.21 15.65
N GLU A 115 25.16 -0.82 15.44
CA GLU A 115 26.24 -1.01 16.43
C GLU A 115 26.00 -0.30 17.78
N ASN A 116 25.19 0.76 17.81
CA ASN A 116 24.80 1.54 18.99
C ASN A 116 23.47 1.10 19.60
N GLU A 117 22.86 0.02 19.10
CA GLU A 117 21.59 -0.51 19.55
C GLU A 117 21.75 -1.92 20.15
N VAL A 118 20.88 -2.24 21.10
CA VAL A 118 20.79 -3.56 21.70
C VAL A 118 19.47 -4.18 21.29
N MET A 119 19.53 -5.42 20.79
CA MET A 119 18.33 -6.21 20.49
C MET A 119 17.62 -6.54 21.80
N VAL A 120 16.39 -6.04 21.95
CA VAL A 120 15.52 -6.27 23.12
C VAL A 120 14.60 -7.46 22.87
N LYS A 121 14.25 -7.68 21.61
CA LYS A 121 13.40 -8.78 21.18
C LYS A 121 13.96 -9.37 19.90
N GLU A 122 14.10 -10.69 19.88
CA GLU A 122 14.53 -11.42 18.70
C GLU A 122 13.41 -11.47 17.66
N CYS A 123 13.79 -11.49 16.38
CA CYS A 123 12.83 -11.69 15.30
C CYS A 123 12.30 -13.12 15.30
N THR A 124 11.01 -13.28 15.03
CA THR A 124 10.34 -14.56 14.83
C THR A 124 9.55 -14.51 13.53
N ALA A 125 9.09 -15.67 13.02
CA ALA A 125 8.23 -15.69 11.83
C ALA A 125 6.96 -14.81 11.97
N THR A 126 6.51 -14.54 13.19
CA THR A 126 5.28 -13.78 13.47
C THR A 126 5.50 -12.36 13.97
N SER A 127 6.75 -11.93 14.22
CA SER A 127 7.01 -10.60 14.74
C SER A 127 8.44 -10.13 14.50
N ASP A 128 8.59 -8.83 14.23
CA ASP A 128 9.89 -8.23 14.00
C ASP A 128 10.79 -8.22 15.26
N ALA A 129 12.09 -8.09 15.02
CA ALA A 129 13.06 -7.74 16.04
C ALA A 129 12.85 -6.30 16.54
N GLU A 130 13.06 -6.09 17.83
CA GLU A 130 13.01 -4.75 18.43
C GLU A 130 14.40 -4.36 18.93
N CYS A 131 14.88 -3.21 18.44
CA CYS A 131 16.17 -2.63 18.82
C CYS A 131 15.94 -1.44 19.77
N ARG A 132 16.86 -1.27 20.72
CA ARG A 132 16.84 -0.16 21.67
C ARG A 132 18.20 0.52 21.70
N GLY A 133 18.21 1.84 21.50
CA GLY A 133 19.43 2.64 21.61
C GLY A 133 20.05 2.54 23.01
N SER A 134 21.36 2.37 23.06
CA SER A 134 22.14 2.25 24.30
C SER A 134 22.09 3.48 25.22
N ASP A 135 21.68 4.65 24.71
CA ASP A 135 21.43 5.88 25.48
C ASP A 135 20.01 6.01 26.05
N SER A 136 19.12 5.04 25.79
CA SER A 136 17.76 5.09 26.32
C SER A 136 17.73 4.67 27.79
N PRO A 137 17.08 5.44 28.68
CA PRO A 137 16.95 5.05 30.08
C PRO A 137 16.14 3.75 30.15
N GLU A 138 16.70 2.73 30.82
CA GLU A 138 16.00 1.48 31.10
C GLU A 138 14.62 1.76 31.71
N PRO A 139 13.58 0.98 31.36
CA PRO A 139 12.30 1.09 32.03
C PRO A 139 12.50 0.73 33.50
N ILE A 140 12.42 1.74 34.37
CA ILE A 140 12.51 1.58 35.82
C ILE A 140 11.35 0.67 36.25
N THR A 141 11.63 -0.62 36.42
CA THR A 141 10.79 -1.54 37.18
C THR A 141 10.80 -1.02 38.61
N ARG A 142 9.77 -0.23 38.94
CA ARG A 142 9.50 0.19 40.32
C ARG A 142 9.03 -1.04 41.10
N ASP A 143 9.97 -1.75 41.70
CA ASP A 143 9.66 -2.69 42.77
C ASP A 143 9.17 -1.91 44.01
N PRO A 144 8.01 -2.26 44.59
CA PRO A 144 7.49 -1.57 45.76
C PRO A 144 7.99 -2.25 47.03
N PHE A 145 9.16 -1.87 47.55
CA PHE A 145 9.49 -2.16 48.95
C PHE A 145 10.29 -1.03 49.62
N ASN A 146 9.73 -0.59 50.75
CA ASN A 146 10.20 0.44 51.68
C ASN A 146 11.70 0.39 52.00
N THR A 147 12.30 1.54 52.28
CA THR A 147 12.87 1.90 53.61
C THR A 147 13.39 3.34 53.62
N GLU A 148 12.74 4.15 54.46
CA GLU A 148 13.25 5.22 55.33
C GLU A 148 14.48 6.04 54.91
N GLY A 149 14.31 7.37 54.90
CA GLY A 149 15.45 8.29 54.80
C GLY A 149 15.05 9.74 54.61
N MET A 150 14.36 10.32 55.59
CA MET A 150 14.08 11.76 55.64
C MET A 150 15.40 12.52 55.86
N ALA A 151 15.83 13.29 54.85
CA ALA A 151 16.86 14.32 55.03
C ALA A 151 16.62 15.48 54.04
N THR A 152 15.74 16.39 54.42
CA THR A 152 15.77 17.78 53.99
C THR A 152 16.98 18.48 54.60
N THR A 153 17.83 19.14 53.80
CA THR A 153 18.24 20.55 53.98
C THR A 153 19.14 21.01 52.82
N LEU A 154 18.61 22.01 52.09
CA LEU A 154 19.24 23.23 51.57
C LEU A 154 20.78 23.30 51.47
N ALA A 155 21.29 23.63 50.28
CA ALA A 155 22.15 24.80 50.08
C ALA A 155 22.26 25.15 48.59
N ASP A 156 21.97 26.41 48.30
CA ASP A 156 22.08 27.07 47.01
C ASP A 156 23.48 27.00 46.39
N ILE A 157 23.55 26.77 45.07
CA ILE A 157 24.39 27.58 44.19
C ILE A 157 23.55 27.93 42.95
N VAL A 158 23.03 29.16 42.96
CA VAL A 158 22.65 29.88 41.75
C VAL A 158 23.95 30.26 41.04
N THR A 159 24.18 29.71 39.85
CA THR A 159 24.94 30.41 38.81
C THR A 159 24.08 30.54 37.59
N THR A 160 23.65 31.78 37.39
CA THR A 160 22.98 32.34 36.23
C THR A 160 23.75 32.09 34.94
N VAL A 161 23.14 31.44 33.95
CA VAL A 161 23.36 31.78 32.53
C VAL A 161 21.99 31.84 31.86
N MET A 162 21.76 32.95 31.18
CA MET A 162 20.51 33.33 30.53
C MET A 162 20.05 32.27 29.52
N GLY A 163 18.73 32.04 29.48
CA GLY A 163 18.11 31.41 28.33
C GLY A 163 18.26 32.27 27.07
N SER A 164 18.52 31.62 25.93
CA SER A 164 17.72 31.80 24.72
C SER A 164 18.11 30.76 23.67
N SER A 165 17.07 30.10 23.15
CA SER A 165 16.93 29.59 21.77
C SER A 165 17.90 28.51 21.25
N GLN A 166 17.42 27.27 21.15
CA GLN A 166 16.88 26.72 19.90
C GLN A 166 16.33 25.28 20.10
N PRO A 167 15.15 24.93 19.56
CA PRO A 167 14.80 23.53 19.36
C PRO A 167 15.61 23.01 18.17
N VAL A 168 16.30 21.89 18.35
CA VAL A 168 16.90 21.14 17.24
C VAL A 168 15.77 20.47 16.47
N VAL A 169 15.15 21.24 15.59
CA VAL A 169 14.36 20.71 14.47
C VAL A 169 15.38 20.09 13.53
N SER A 170 15.30 18.77 13.35
CA SER A 170 16.06 18.05 12.34
C SER A 170 15.69 18.63 10.97
N ARG A 171 16.58 19.48 10.46
CA ARG A 171 16.35 20.34 9.30
C ARG A 171 17.20 19.81 8.16
N GLY A 172 16.53 19.26 7.14
CA GLY A 172 17.08 19.24 5.78
C GLY A 172 17.29 17.87 5.13
N THR A 173 16.20 17.21 4.75
CA THR A 173 16.17 16.34 3.55
C THR A 173 14.86 16.44 2.76
N ALA A 174 13.76 16.87 3.38
CA ALA A 174 12.46 17.05 2.68
C ALA A 174 12.30 18.42 1.97
N ASP A 175 12.91 19.51 2.48
CA ASP A 175 12.70 20.86 1.93
C ASP A 175 13.40 21.12 0.58
N ASN A 176 14.41 20.30 0.25
CA ASN A 176 15.16 20.41 -1.01
C ASN A 176 14.73 19.40 -2.07
N LEU A 177 13.85 18.45 -1.72
CA LEU A 177 13.43 17.39 -2.64
C LEU A 177 12.50 17.93 -3.74
N ILE A 178 11.57 18.79 -3.35
CA ILE A 178 10.59 19.44 -4.24
C ILE A 178 11.27 20.35 -5.28
N PRO A 179 12.17 21.30 -4.91
CA PRO A 179 12.83 22.17 -5.90
C PRO A 179 13.79 21.42 -6.82
N VAL A 180 14.43 20.34 -6.35
CA VAL A 180 15.28 19.49 -7.20
C VAL A 180 14.42 18.74 -8.22
N TYR A 181 13.28 18.18 -7.81
CA TYR A 181 12.37 17.48 -8.71
C TYR A 181 11.80 18.42 -9.79
N CYS A 182 11.37 19.63 -9.43
CA CYS A 182 10.90 20.62 -10.39
C CYS A 182 11.98 21.04 -11.42
N SER A 183 13.24 21.12 -10.99
CA SER A 183 14.35 21.49 -11.87
C SER A 183 14.66 20.38 -12.89
N ILE A 184 14.61 19.11 -12.46
CA ILE A 184 14.81 17.94 -13.34
C ILE A 184 13.66 17.82 -14.35
N LEU A 185 12.41 17.97 -13.91
CA LEU A 185 11.25 17.93 -14.80
C LEU A 185 11.30 19.04 -15.86
N ALA A 186 11.69 20.26 -15.48
CA ALA A 186 11.83 21.37 -16.43
C ALA A 186 12.90 21.07 -17.50
N ALA A 187 14.04 20.50 -17.11
CA ALA A 187 15.11 20.13 -18.05
C ALA A 187 14.66 19.04 -19.04
N VAL A 188 13.91 18.03 -18.57
CA VAL A 188 13.37 16.97 -19.43
C VAL A 188 12.38 17.53 -20.45
N VAL A 189 11.47 18.41 -20.02
CA VAL A 189 10.48 19.03 -20.93
C VAL A 189 11.17 19.88 -22.00
N VAL A 190 12.15 20.71 -21.62
CA VAL A 190 12.90 21.53 -22.58
C VAL A 190 13.68 20.65 -23.58
N GLY A 191 14.30 19.56 -23.10
CA GLY A 191 14.99 18.60 -23.97
C GLY A 191 14.06 17.93 -24.98
N LEU A 192 12.85 17.56 -24.55
CA LEU A 192 11.85 16.92 -25.41
C LEU A 192 11.31 17.88 -26.48
N VAL A 193 11.06 19.14 -26.11
CA VAL A 193 10.64 20.19 -27.05
C VAL A 193 11.73 20.48 -28.07
N ALA A 194 13.00 20.57 -27.63
CA ALA A 194 14.12 20.75 -28.54
C ALA A 194 14.26 19.56 -29.50
N TYR A 195 14.14 18.33 -29.00
CA TYR A 195 14.19 17.12 -29.84
C TYR A 195 13.12 17.12 -30.93
N ILE A 196 11.88 17.52 -30.60
CA ILE A 196 10.79 17.63 -31.57
C ILE A 196 11.04 18.74 -32.59
N ALA A 197 11.65 19.86 -32.18
CA ALA A 197 11.91 20.99 -33.06
C ALA A 197 13.07 20.75 -34.04
N PHE A 198 14.06 19.93 -33.65
CA PHE A 198 15.25 19.63 -34.47
C PHE A 198 15.15 18.30 -35.24
N LYS A 199 14.05 17.58 -35.12
CA LYS A 199 13.73 16.38 -35.88
C LYS A 199 12.72 16.71 -36.98
#